data_AF-A0A090N6L3-F1
#
_entry.id   AF-A0A090N6L3-F1
#
_cell.length_a   1.000
_cell.length_b   1.000
_cell.length_c   1.000
_cell.angle_alpha   90.00
_cell.angle_beta   90.00
_cell.angle_gamma   90.00
#
_symmetry.space_group_name_H-M   'P 1'
#
loop_
_entity.id
_entity.type
_entity.pdbx_description
1 polymer ?
#
loop_
_entity_poly.entity_id
_entity_poly.type
_entity_poly.pdbx_seq_one_letter_code
_entity_poly.pdbx_strand_id
1 'polypeptide(L)'
;MPQQIDVRVTGTIAALIGLVDGSCDGDALFFSRDIKVEGDMEAAVALRNAIDEAGIDIVAESIAWLGPLSPIAAQFLRGVIGSPPGQQQSGLAAEGRPWN
;
A
#
# COMPACT_ATOMS: atom_id res chain seq x y z
N MET A 1 -3.37 10.26 29.77
CA MET A 1 -2.98 8.97 29.16
C MET A 1 -2.53 9.32 27.73
N PRO A 2 -1.27 9.07 27.30
CA PRO A 2 -0.82 9.62 26.04
C PRO A 2 -1.48 8.81 24.93
N GLN A 3 -2.45 9.41 24.24
CA GLN A 3 -2.98 8.90 22.98
C GLN A 3 -2.21 9.56 21.84
N GLN A 4 -0.89 9.58 21.98
CA GLN A 4 -0.02 10.15 20.98
C GLN A 4 0.25 9.04 19.99
N ILE A 5 -0.55 9.02 18.92
CA ILE A 5 -0.27 8.20 17.76
C ILE A 5 1.00 8.79 17.14
N ASP A 6 2.11 8.05 17.17
CA ASP A 6 3.39 8.52 16.64
C ASP A 6 3.29 8.76 15.14
N VAL A 7 2.60 7.87 14.43
CA VAL A 7 2.36 8.00 12.99
C VAL A 7 0.98 7.50 12.58
N ARG A 8 0.36 8.18 11.63
CA ARG A 8 -0.92 7.82 11.03
C ARG A 8 -0.78 7.77 9.52
N VAL A 9 -1.07 6.61 8.94
CA VAL A 9 -1.14 6.41 7.49
C VAL A 9 -2.60 6.27 7.07
N THR A 10 -3.03 7.04 6.08
CA THR A 10 -4.39 7.01 5.54
C THR A 10 -4.35 6.99 4.02
N GLY A 11 -5.33 6.36 3.38
CA GLY A 11 -5.42 6.26 1.93
C GLY A 11 -6.62 5.42 1.53
N THR A 12 -6.75 5.16 0.23
CA THR A 12 -7.72 4.16 -0.22
C THR A 12 -7.32 2.78 0.31
N ILE A 13 -8.30 1.90 0.53
CA ILE A 13 -7.98 0.55 1.00
C ILE A 13 -7.05 -0.18 0.02
N ALA A 14 -7.22 0.05 -1.29
CA ALA A 14 -6.35 -0.48 -2.34
C ALA A 14 -4.90 -0.01 -2.18
N ALA A 15 -4.66 1.29 -1.97
CA ALA A 15 -3.33 1.84 -1.76
C ALA A 15 -2.69 1.33 -0.46
N LEU A 16 -3.46 1.21 0.62
CA LEU A 16 -2.98 0.68 1.90
C LEU A 16 -2.62 -0.81 1.81
N ILE A 17 -3.43 -1.61 1.12
CA ILE A 17 -3.14 -3.03 0.86
C ILE A 17 -1.88 -3.16 0.00
N GLY A 18 -1.79 -2.39 -1.08
CA GLY A 18 -0.63 -2.44 -1.98
C GLY A 18 0.66 -1.97 -1.33
N LEU A 19 0.58 -1.01 -0.40
CA LEU A 19 1.70 -0.58 0.43
C LEU A 19 2.18 -1.70 1.37
N VAL A 20 1.26 -2.45 1.95
CA VAL A 20 1.53 -3.47 2.97
C VAL A 20 2.00 -4.80 2.35
N ASP A 21 1.42 -5.22 1.23
CA ASP A 21 1.83 -6.41 0.47
C ASP A 21 3.08 -6.16 -0.40
N GLY A 22 3.58 -4.92 -0.41
CA GLY A 22 4.76 -4.51 -1.17
C GLY A 22 4.53 -4.41 -2.69
N SER A 23 3.30 -4.55 -3.17
CA SER A 23 2.96 -4.41 -4.60
C SER A 23 3.04 -2.97 -5.11
N CYS A 24 3.00 -1.99 -4.20
CA CYS A 24 3.08 -0.56 -4.51
C CYS A 24 4.21 0.10 -3.71
N ASP A 25 4.90 1.05 -4.36
CA ASP A 25 5.93 1.86 -3.72
C ASP A 25 5.29 2.97 -2.87
N GLY A 26 5.64 3.00 -1.58
CA GLY A 26 5.11 3.98 -0.63
C GLY A 26 5.51 5.41 -0.93
N ASP A 27 6.70 5.63 -1.50
CA ASP A 27 7.14 6.97 -1.89
C ASP A 27 6.28 7.47 -3.06
N ALA A 28 6.07 6.62 -4.07
CA ALA A 28 5.20 6.92 -5.20
C ALA A 28 3.76 7.26 -4.75
N LEU A 29 3.17 6.44 -3.87
CA LEU A 29 1.82 6.66 -3.33
C LEU A 29 1.72 7.95 -2.50
N PHE A 30 2.78 8.32 -1.79
CA PHE A 30 2.83 9.56 -1.01
C PHE A 30 2.88 10.78 -1.95
N PHE A 31 3.73 10.75 -2.98
CA PHE A 31 3.85 11.85 -3.94
C PHE A 31 2.60 12.00 -4.83
N SER A 32 1.93 10.90 -5.18
CA SER A 32 0.64 10.93 -5.90
C SER A 32 -0.53 11.35 -5.01
N ARG A 33 -0.33 11.43 -3.69
CA ARG A 33 -1.35 11.68 -2.66
C ARG A 33 -2.40 10.58 -2.54
N ASP A 34 -2.10 9.38 -3.03
CA ASP A 34 -2.92 8.19 -2.82
C ASP A 34 -2.85 7.70 -1.37
N ILE A 35 -1.74 8.00 -0.68
CA ILE A 35 -1.62 7.90 0.78
C ILE A 35 -1.19 9.23 1.40
N LYS A 36 -1.57 9.42 2.66
CA LYS A 36 -1.16 10.53 3.51
C LYS A 36 -0.58 9.96 4.80
N VAL A 37 0.63 10.40 5.13
CA VAL A 37 1.32 10.07 6.38
C VAL A 37 1.38 11.32 7.25
N GLU A 38 0.90 11.22 8.48
CA GLU A 38 0.90 12.29 9.48
C GLU A 38 1.66 11.83 10.72
N GLY A 39 2.47 12.71 11.32
CA GLY A 39 3.28 12.39 12.51
C GLY A 39 4.74 12.14 12.15
N ASP A 40 5.37 11.21 12.86
CA ASP A 40 6.78 10.86 12.75
C ASP A 40 7.03 9.87 11.60
N MET A 41 7.74 10.33 10.57
CA MET A 41 8.13 9.49 9.43
C MET A 41 9.14 8.41 9.84
N GLU A 42 10.02 8.66 10.83
CA GLU A 42 10.95 7.65 11.32
C GLU A 42 10.19 6.49 11.99
N ALA A 43 9.11 6.80 12.71
CA ALA A 43 8.23 5.78 13.28
C ALA A 43 7.52 4.93 12.19
N ALA A 44 7.10 5.53 11.07
CA ALA A 44 6.55 4.77 9.93
C ALA A 44 7.58 3.81 9.32
N VAL A 45 8.83 4.27 9.12
CA VAL A 45 9.90 3.44 8.57
C VAL A 45 10.28 2.32 9.55
N ALA A 46 10.38 2.63 10.85
CA ALA A 46 10.65 1.65 11.89
C ALA A 46 9.56 0.57 11.95
N LEU A 47 8.29 0.96 11.85
CA LEU A 47 7.17 0.03 11.79
C LEU A 47 7.25 -0.89 10.58
N ARG A 48 7.51 -0.35 9.38
CA ARG A 48 7.68 -1.16 8.16
C ARG A 48 8.80 -2.17 8.34
N ASN A 49 9.98 -1.71 8.78
CA ASN A 49 11.13 -2.59 8.98
C ASN A 49 10.84 -3.69 10.02
N ALA A 50 10.09 -3.39 11.09
CA ALA A 50 9.70 -4.37 12.09
C ALA A 50 8.71 -5.42 11.55
N ILE A 51 7.77 -5.01 10.69
CA ILE A 51 6.83 -5.91 10.00
C ILE A 51 7.59 -6.82 9.03
N ASP A 52 8.49 -6.23 8.23
CA ASP A 52 9.32 -6.94 7.24
C ASP A 52 10.25 -7.95 7.93
N GLU A 53 10.90 -7.55 9.02
CA GLU A 53 11.79 -8.43 9.82
C GLU A 53 11.01 -9.60 10.43
N ALA A 54 9.78 -9.34 10.91
CA ALA A 54 8.91 -10.38 11.45
C ALA A 54 8.29 -11.28 10.37
N GLY A 55 8.42 -10.94 9.08
CA GLY A 55 7.85 -11.68 7.96
C GLY A 55 6.33 -11.75 8.00
N ILE A 56 5.67 -10.72 8.54
CA ILE A 56 4.23 -10.70 8.75
C ILE A 56 3.52 -10.36 7.44
N ASP A 57 2.75 -11.30 6.91
CA ASP A 57 1.79 -11.02 5.85
C ASP A 57 0.52 -10.41 6.47
N ILE A 58 0.54 -9.10 6.68
CA ILE A 58 -0.56 -8.36 7.32
C ILE A 58 -1.89 -8.57 6.58
N VAL A 59 -1.86 -8.72 5.25
CA VAL A 59 -3.06 -8.95 4.46
C VAL A 59 -3.63 -10.33 4.76
N ALA A 60 -2.82 -11.38 4.70
CA ALA A 60 -3.25 -12.73 5.01
C ALA A 60 -3.70 -12.88 6.47
N GLU A 61 -2.96 -12.32 7.43
CA GLU A 61 -3.31 -12.32 8.85
C GLU A 61 -4.67 -11.61 9.08
N SER A 62 -4.87 -10.45 8.46
CA SER A 62 -6.15 -9.71 8.56
C SER A 62 -7.31 -10.49 7.96
N ILE A 63 -7.12 -11.17 6.82
CA ILE A 63 -8.13 -12.04 6.21
C ILE A 63 -8.44 -13.20 7.15
N ALA A 64 -7.43 -13.86 7.72
CA ALA A 64 -7.60 -15.00 8.60
C ALA A 64 -8.41 -14.63 9.85
N TRP A 65 -8.24 -13.42 10.38
CA TRP A 65 -9.00 -12.92 11.52
C TRP A 65 -10.50 -12.73 11.23
N LEU A 66 -10.91 -12.64 9.97
CA LEU A 66 -12.33 -12.55 9.57
C LEU A 66 -13.06 -13.91 9.64
N GLY A 67 -12.35 -15.02 9.90
CA GLY A 67 -12.93 -16.34 10.17
C GLY A 67 -13.80 -16.87 9.01
N PRO A 68 -15.10 -17.18 9.24
CA PRO A 68 -15.96 -17.70 8.17
C PRO A 68 -16.08 -16.78 6.94
N LEU A 69 -15.79 -15.49 7.09
CA LEU A 69 -15.85 -14.50 6.01
C LEU A 69 -14.53 -14.38 5.23
N SER A 70 -13.45 -15.05 5.67
CA SER A 70 -12.13 -15.02 4.98
C SER A 70 -12.21 -15.31 3.48
N PRO A 71 -12.98 -16.30 2.99
CA PRO A 71 -13.05 -16.58 1.55
C PRO A 71 -13.65 -15.43 0.74
N ILE A 72 -14.62 -14.72 1.31
CA ILE A 72 -15.28 -13.57 0.69
C ILE A 72 -14.32 -12.38 0.67
N ALA A 73 -13.65 -12.12 1.80
CA ALA A 73 -12.65 -11.07 1.89
C ALA A 73 -11.49 -11.29 0.91
N ALA A 74 -10.97 -12.52 0.82
CA ALA A 74 -9.92 -12.89 -0.14
C ALA A 74 -10.37 -12.68 -1.60
N GLN A 75 -11.63 -12.95 -1.91
CA GLN A 75 -12.17 -12.72 -3.25
C GLN A 75 -12.28 -11.22 -3.57
N PHE A 76 -12.74 -10.42 -2.62
CA PHE A 76 -12.79 -8.96 -2.76
C PHE A 76 -11.40 -8.35 -2.96
N LEU A 77 -10.41 -8.78 -2.16
CA LEU A 77 -9.03 -8.31 -2.24
C LEU A 77 -8.39 -8.61 -3.60
N ARG A 78 -8.62 -9.80 -4.18
CA ARG A 78 -8.17 -10.10 -5.55
C ARG A 78 -8.74 -9.13 -6.58
N GLY A 79 -9.99 -8.70 -6.41
CA GLY A 79 -10.61 -7.70 -7.30
C GLY A 79 -10.00 -6.30 -7.16
N VAL A 80 -9.56 -5.93 -5.96
CA VAL A 80 -8.93 -4.64 -5.67
C VAL A 80 -7.46 -4.60 -6.13
N ILE A 81 -6.70 -5.65 -5.86
CA ILE A 81 -5.27 -5.77 -6.23
C ILE A 81 -5.09 -5.86 -7.75
N GLY A 82 -6.07 -6.42 -8.48
CA GLY A 82 -6.05 -6.47 -9.94
C GLY A 82 -6.14 -5.10 -10.65
N SER A 83 -6.31 -4.00 -9.93
CA SER A 83 -6.36 -2.63 -10.47
C SER A 83 -5.58 -1.67 -9.58
N PRO A 84 -4.22 -1.67 -9.65
CA PRO A 84 -3.40 -0.82 -8.80
C PRO A 84 -3.70 0.68 -9.05
N PRO A 85 -4.10 1.46 -8.03
CA PRO A 85 -4.12 2.91 -8.14
C PRO A 85 -2.69 3.42 -8.31
N GLY A 86 -2.46 4.33 -9.26
CA GLY A 86 -1.15 4.96 -9.49
C GLY A 86 -0.25 4.34 -10.58
N GLN A 87 -0.57 3.16 -11.14
CA GLN A 87 0.22 2.62 -12.28
C GLN A 87 -0.16 3.21 -13.65
N GLN A 88 -1.19 4.05 -13.72
CA GLN A 88 -1.61 4.69 -14.97
C GLN A 88 -0.84 6.01 -15.22
N GLN A 89 0.51 5.96 -15.33
CA GLN A 89 1.33 7.04 -15.93
C GLN A 89 2.84 6.72 -16.06
N SER A 90 3.21 5.51 -16.50
CA SER A 90 4.57 5.25 -17.03
C SER A 90 4.49 4.78 -18.48
N GLY A 91 3.86 5.61 -19.31
CA GLY A 91 3.92 5.55 -20.77
C GLY A 91 4.88 6.60 -21.35
N LEU A 92 6.01 6.85 -20.69
CA LEU A 92 7.15 7.54 -21.31
C LEU A 92 8.03 6.48 -22.00
N ALA A 93 7.45 5.82 -23.01
CA ALA A 93 8.18 4.95 -23.92
C ALA A 93 7.99 5.49 -25.34
N ALA A 94 9.01 6.24 -25.78
CA ALA A 94 9.53 6.25 -27.14
C ALA A 94 8.53 6.11 -28.31
N GLU A 95 7.80 7.18 -28.63
CA GLU A 95 7.37 7.37 -30.02
C GLU A 95 8.44 8.19 -30.74
N GLY A 96 9.38 7.47 -31.36
CA GLY A 96 10.44 8.04 -32.18
C GLY A 96 9.87 8.87 -33.32
N ARG A 97 10.14 10.18 -33.30
CA ARG A 97 9.94 11.04 -34.48
C ARG A 97 11.06 10.71 -35.48
N PRO A 98 10.76 10.32 -36.72
CA PRO A 98 11.76 10.31 -37.77
C PRO A 98 12.12 11.76 -38.09
N TRP A 99 13.39 12.10 -37.95
CA TRP A 99 13.93 13.39 -38.39
C TRP A 99 13.86 13.44 -39.92
N ASN A 100 13.28 14.53 -40.44
CA ASN A 100 13.42 14.96 -41.82
C ASN A 100 14.25 16.25 -41.82
#